data_AF-A0A9D6NVI3-F1
#
_entry.id   AF-A0A9D6NVI3-F1
#
_cell.length_a   1.000
_cell.length_b   1.000
_cell.length_c   1.000
_cell.angle_alpha   90.00
_cell.angle_beta   90.00
_cell.angle_gamma   90.00
#
_symmetry.space_group_name_H-M   'P 1'
#
loop_
_entity.id
_entity.type
_entity.pdbx_description
1 polymer ?
#
loop_
_entity_poly.entity_id
_entity_poly.type
_entity_poly.pdbx_seq_one_letter_code
_entity_poly.pdbx_strand_id
1 'polypeptide(L)' 'LIPFKMVARDRGCQLTLGLPIERTSPDHGSALDIAGRGLAHPGSMRYALQLAIKLARC' A
#
# COMPACT_ATOMS: atom_id res chain seq x y z
N LEU A 1 11.52 -6.77 -4.70
CA LEU A 1 11.76 -5.49 -3.98
C LEU A 1 12.17 -5.76 -2.52
N ILE A 2 13.24 -6.51 -2.28
CA ILE A 2 13.64 -6.89 -0.91
C ILE A 2 14.12 -5.67 -0.10
N PRO A 3 15.06 -4.82 -0.60
CA PRO A 3 15.58 -3.70 0.18
C PRO A 3 14.51 -2.67 0.53
N PHE A 4 13.62 -2.34 -0.41
CA PHE A 4 12.51 -1.41 -0.19
C PHE A 4 11.61 -1.87 0.97
N LYS A 5 11.19 -3.14 0.97
CA LYS A 5 10.29 -3.66 2.01
C LYS A 5 10.94 -3.67 3.39
N MET A 6 12.25 -3.90 3.47
CA MET A 6 12.99 -3.86 4.75
C MET A 6 13.03 -2.45 5.35
N VAL A 7 13.19 -1.41 4.51
CA VAL A 7 13.27 -0.02 4.96
C VAL A 7 11.89 0.60 5.19
N ALA A 8 10.96 0.40 4.25
CA ALA A 8 9.63 1.01 4.29
C ALA A 8 8.73 0.39 5.36
N ARG A 9 8.86 -0.91 5.63
CA ARG A 9 7.98 -1.69 6.52
C ARG A 9 6.51 -1.34 6.24
N ASP A 10 5.79 -0.84 7.23
CA ASP A 10 4.37 -0.50 7.17
C ASP A 10 4.06 0.85 6.51
N ARG A 11 5.06 1.55 5.98
CA ARG A 11 4.92 2.86 5.33
C ARG A 11 5.23 2.82 3.83
N GLY A 12 5.13 1.65 3.22
CA GLY A 12 5.29 1.43 1.78
C GLY A 12 3.96 1.22 1.08
N CYS A 13 3.85 1.68 -0.16
CA CYS A 13 2.78 1.29 -1.09
C CYS A 13 3.35 1.22 -2.51
N GLN A 14 2.56 0.67 -3.43
CA GLN A 14 2.84 0.69 -4.86
C GLN A 14 2.13 1.90 -5.48
N LEU A 15 2.81 2.60 -6.38
CA LEU A 15 2.24 3.66 -7.24
C LEU A 15 2.41 3.21 -8.69
N THR A 16 1.34 3.23 -9.46
CA THR A 16 1.39 2.93 -10.90
C THR A 16 1.46 4.21 -11.69
N LEU A 17 2.51 4.36 -12.50
CA LEU A 17 2.70 5.49 -13.39
C LEU A 17 2.22 5.14 -14.81
N GLY A 18 1.78 6.15 -15.56
CA GLY A 18 1.36 6.00 -16.96
C GLY A 18 -0.10 5.59 -17.19
N LEU A 19 -0.91 5.48 -16.13
CA LEU A 19 -2.36 5.32 -16.26
C LEU A 19 -3.04 6.70 -16.42
N PRO A 20 -4.25 6.76 -17.03
CA PRO A 20 -5.06 7.97 -17.10
C PRO A 20 -5.74 8.34 -15.77
N ILE A 21 -5.43 7.58 -14.70
CA ILE A 21 -5.94 7.77 -13.35
C ILE A 21 -4.83 7.51 -12.34
N GLU A 22 -4.96 8.12 -11.18
CA GLU A 22 -4.12 7.95 -10.01
C GLU A 22 -4.39 6.58 -9.41
N ARG A 23 -3.36 5.72 -9.35
CA ARG A 23 -3.51 4.37 -8.82
C ARG A 23 -2.41 4.03 -7.83
N THR A 24 -2.82 3.81 -6.59
CA THR A 24 -1.99 3.25 -5.51
C THR A 24 -2.51 1.89 -5.05
N SER A 25 -1.66 1.04 -4.49
CA SER A 25 -2.09 -0.21 -3.83
C SER A 25 -1.18 -0.58 -2.64
N PRO A 26 -1.65 -1.40 -1.68
CA PRO A 26 -0.78 -1.92 -0.63
C PRO A 26 0.41 -2.71 -1.22
N ASP A 27 1.47 -2.85 -0.43
CA ASP A 27 2.72 -3.51 -0.82
C ASP A 27 2.80 -5.00 -0.41
N HIS A 28 1.74 -5.54 0.20
CA HIS A 28 1.60 -6.94 0.59
C HIS A 28 0.61 -7.71 -0.29
N GLY A 29 0.59 -9.04 -0.13
CA GLY A 29 -0.36 -9.94 -0.78
C GLY A 29 -1.65 -10.12 0.03
N SER A 30 -2.42 -11.16 -0.29
CA SER A 30 -3.74 -11.43 0.30
C SER A 30 -3.74 -11.90 1.75
N ALA A 31 -2.64 -12.49 2.23
CA ALA A 31 -2.49 -12.98 3.61
C ALA A 31 -3.69 -13.86 4.08
N LEU A 32 -4.08 -14.84 3.25
CA LEU A 32 -5.28 -15.67 3.46
C LEU A 32 -5.24 -16.46 4.77
N ASP A 33 -4.05 -16.82 5.25
CA ASP A 33 -3.79 -17.51 6.50
C ASP A 33 -4.25 -16.71 7.74
N ILE A 34 -4.31 -15.39 7.65
CA ILE A 34 -4.74 -14.49 8.73
C ILE A 34 -6.07 -13.77 8.46
N ALA A 35 -6.75 -14.09 7.34
CA ALA A 35 -8.02 -13.48 6.99
C ALA A 35 -9.09 -13.73 8.07
N GLY A 36 -9.80 -12.67 8.47
CA GLY A 36 -10.84 -12.74 9.51
C GLY A 36 -10.33 -12.87 10.95
N ARG A 37 -9.01 -12.93 11.18
CA ARG A 37 -8.44 -13.14 12.52
C ARG A 37 -8.10 -11.85 13.28
N GLY A 38 -8.26 -10.69 12.66
CA GLY A 38 -7.89 -9.39 13.26
C GLY A 38 -6.37 -9.15 13.41
N LEU A 39 -5.53 -9.96 12.74
CA LEU A 39 -4.07 -9.89 12.85
C LEU A 39 -3.39 -9.01 11.78
N ALA A 40 -4.13 -8.57 10.75
CA ALA A 40 -3.57 -7.81 9.65
C ALA A 40 -3.16 -6.40 10.10
N HIS A 41 -1.95 -5.97 9.75
CA HIS A 41 -1.50 -4.60 10.00
C HIS A 41 -1.94 -3.67 8.86
N PRO A 42 -2.73 -2.61 9.12
CA PRO A 42 -3.32 -1.78 8.06
C PRO A 42 -2.39 -0.70 7.50
N GLY A 43 -1.13 -0.62 7.96
CA GLY A 43 -0.22 0.50 7.67
C GLY A 43 -0.03 0.79 6.18
N SER A 44 0.32 -0.24 5.40
CA SER A 44 0.53 -0.08 3.95
C SER A 44 -0.73 0.40 3.22
N MET A 45 -1.90 -0.16 3.59
CA MET A 45 -3.18 0.24 3.00
C MET A 45 -3.53 1.70 3.34
N ARG A 46 -3.33 2.11 4.60
CA ARG A 46 -3.53 3.51 5.02
C ARG A 46 -2.60 4.45 4.27
N TYR A 47 -1.33 4.09 4.13
CA TYR A 47 -0.36 4.90 3.38
C TYR A 47 -0.75 5.03 1.90
N ALA A 48 -1.18 3.94 1.27
CA ALA A 48 -1.67 3.96 -0.12
C ALA A 48 -2.84 4.95 -0.30
N LEU A 49 -3.86 4.88 0.58
CA LEU A 49 -5.00 5.80 0.55
C LEU A 49 -4.59 7.26 0.76
N GLN A 50 -3.70 7.53 1.72
CA GLN A 50 -3.20 8.89 1.96
C GLN A 50 -2.45 9.45 0.75
N LEU A 51 -1.62 8.63 0.10
CA LEU A 51 -0.91 9.03 -1.11
C LEU A 51 -1.89 9.30 -2.27
N ALA A 52 -2.89 8.45 -2.48
CA ALA A 52 -3.91 8.67 -3.50
C ALA A 52 -4.67 9.98 -3.28
N ILE A 53 -5.11 10.27 -2.05
CA ILE A 53 -5.77 11.53 -1.70
C ILE A 53 -4.86 12.72 -1.96
N LYS A 54 -3.57 12.60 -1.65
CA LYS A 54 -2.59 13.66 -1.91
C LYS A 54 -2.45 13.93 -3.41
N LEU A 55 -2.30 12.87 -4.22
CA LEU A 55 -2.14 12.99 -5.67
C LEU A 55 -3.40 13.57 -6.34
N ALA A 56 -4.59 13.16 -5.89
CA ALA A 56 -5.87 13.66 -6.44
C ALA A 56 -6.19 15.12 -6.08
N ARG A 57 -5.46 15.72 -5.15
CA ARG A 57 -5.62 17.13 -4.73
C ARG A 57 -4.57 18.05 -5.35
N CYS A 58 -3.60 17.51 -6.09
CA CYS A 58 -2.54 18.25 -6.75
C CYS A 58 -2.97 18.78 -8.11
#